data_AF-A0A0B4CYR7-F1
#
_entry.id   AF-A0A0B4CYR7-F1
#
_cell.length_a   1.000
_cell.length_b   1.000
_cell.length_c   1.000
_cell.angle_alpha   90.00
_cell.angle_beta   90.00
_cell.angle_gamma   90.00
#
_symmetry.space_group_name_H-M   'P 1'
#
loop_
_entity.id
_entity.type
_entity.pdbx_description
1 polymer ?
#
loop_
_entity_poly.entity_id
_entity_poly.type
_entity_poly.pdbx_seq_one_letter_code
_entity_poly.pdbx_strand_id
1 'polypeptide(L)'
;DPNTAAIDTLCALLAEGHAYIKLSAPYRLTDNITETHTLMRRLIDANPDACLWGSDWPHIMLNGAHMPQAATLADSLSSITTEKERQKIFVDTPNRLFAP
;
A
#
# COMPACT_ATOMS: atom_id res chain seq x y z
N ASP A 1 8.15 -12.90 3.29
CA ASP A 1 9.37 -12.47 2.58
C ASP A 1 8.95 -11.62 1.37
N PRO A 2 9.39 -10.36 1.25
CA PRO A 2 9.13 -9.52 0.10
C PRO A 2 9.86 -9.96 -1.19
N ASN A 3 10.86 -10.85 -1.12
CA ASN A 3 11.70 -11.26 -2.25
C ASN A 3 11.29 -12.65 -2.79
N THR A 4 10.07 -12.74 -3.30
CA THR A 4 9.54 -13.98 -3.87
C THR A 4 9.06 -13.77 -5.30
N ALA A 5 9.08 -14.84 -6.11
CA ALA A 5 8.60 -14.81 -7.49
C ALA A 5 7.14 -14.33 -7.61
N ALA A 6 6.32 -14.57 -6.58
CA ALA A 6 4.94 -14.07 -6.53
C ALA A 6 4.88 -12.53 -6.43
N ILE A 7 5.74 -11.92 -5.59
CA ILE A 7 5.83 -10.46 -5.51
C ILE A 7 6.45 -9.89 -6.79
N ASP A 8 7.43 -10.58 -7.39
CA ASP A 8 8.01 -10.16 -8.69
C ASP A 8 6.93 -10.10 -9.78
N THR A 9 6.06 -11.11 -9.83
CA THR A 9 4.93 -11.16 -10.76
C THR A 9 3.96 -10.01 -10.51
N LEU A 10 3.66 -9.71 -9.23
CA LEU A 10 2.80 -8.59 -8.87
C LEU A 10 3.41 -7.24 -9.29
N CYS A 11 4.71 -7.03 -9.06
CA CYS A 11 5.43 -5.85 -9.51
C CYS A 11 5.39 -5.71 -11.05
N ALA A 12 5.54 -6.80 -11.81
CA ALA A 12 5.44 -6.77 -13.27
C ALA A 12 4.04 -6.33 -13.74
N LEU A 13 2.97 -6.88 -13.14
CA LEU A 13 1.60 -6.47 -13.46
C LEU A 13 1.34 -4.98 -13.18
N LEU A 14 1.94 -4.42 -12.12
CA LEU A 14 1.86 -2.99 -11.83
C LEU A 14 2.65 -2.17 -12.84
N ALA A 15 3.88 -2.58 -13.16
CA ALA A 15 4.77 -1.87 -14.10
C ALA A 15 4.17 -1.83 -15.52
N GLU A 16 3.51 -2.91 -15.95
CA GLU A 16 2.86 -3.02 -17.26
C GLU A 16 1.47 -2.34 -17.30
N GLY A 17 0.99 -1.82 -16.17
CA GLY A 17 -0.31 -1.14 -16.07
C GLY A 17 -1.51 -2.09 -16.12
N HIS A 18 -1.31 -3.38 -15.86
CA HIS A 18 -2.35 -4.41 -15.87
C HIS A 18 -3.13 -4.49 -14.55
N ALA A 19 -2.61 -3.92 -13.47
CA ALA A 19 -3.25 -3.94 -12.16
C ALA A 19 -3.09 -2.61 -11.42
N TYR A 20 -4.01 -2.38 -10.47
CA TYR A 20 -3.85 -1.40 -9.40
C TYR A 20 -3.69 -2.13 -8.07
N ILE A 21 -2.96 -1.55 -7.13
CA ILE A 21 -2.83 -2.11 -5.78
C ILE A 21 -3.19 -1.11 -4.70
N LYS A 22 -4.00 -1.57 -3.75
CA LYS A 22 -4.32 -0.83 -2.54
C LYS A 22 -3.31 -1.15 -1.43
N LEU A 23 -2.44 -0.20 -1.14
CA LEU A 23 -1.53 -0.22 0.00
C LEU A 23 -2.35 -0.03 1.29
N SER A 24 -2.70 -1.13 1.95
CA SER A 24 -3.59 -1.14 3.12
C SER A 24 -3.33 -2.34 4.02
N ALA A 25 -3.89 -2.27 5.23
CA ALA A 25 -3.93 -3.36 6.20
C ALA A 25 -2.61 -4.09 6.54
N PRO A 26 -1.45 -3.40 6.71
CA PRO A 26 -0.20 -4.07 7.08
C PRO A 26 -0.28 -4.77 8.44
N TYR A 27 -1.15 -4.29 9.33
CA TYR A 27 -1.42 -4.86 10.66
C TYR A 27 -1.97 -6.30 10.61
N ARG A 28 -2.45 -6.76 9.45
CA ARG A 28 -2.89 -8.16 9.26
C ARG A 28 -1.72 -9.12 9.01
N LEU A 29 -0.54 -8.61 8.67
CA LEU A 29 0.63 -9.42 8.30
C LEU A 29 1.62 -9.54 9.45
N THR A 30 1.69 -8.52 10.30
CA THR A 30 2.66 -8.39 11.40
C THR A 30 2.17 -7.35 12.41
N ASP A 31 2.54 -7.53 13.67
CA ASP A 31 2.34 -6.53 14.72
C ASP A 31 3.25 -5.31 14.52
N ASN A 32 4.43 -5.50 13.91
CA ASN A 32 5.35 -4.42 13.58
C ASN A 32 5.21 -4.03 12.11
N ILE A 33 4.30 -3.09 11.84
CA ILE A 33 3.98 -2.66 10.47
C ILE A 33 5.18 -2.15 9.66
N THR A 34 6.27 -1.73 10.31
CA THR A 34 7.51 -1.30 9.61
C THR A 34 8.20 -2.45 8.86
N GLU A 35 7.98 -3.70 9.27
CA GLU A 35 8.48 -4.88 8.55
C GLU A 35 7.86 -5.04 7.16
N THR A 36 6.73 -4.37 6.91
CA THR A 36 6.09 -4.35 5.58
C THR A 36 6.67 -3.29 4.65
N HIS A 37 7.55 -2.39 5.13
CA HIS A 37 8.08 -1.27 4.35
C HIS A 37 8.82 -1.71 3.10
N THR A 38 9.61 -2.79 3.17
CA THR A 38 10.30 -3.33 1.99
C THR A 38 9.31 -3.79 0.94
N LEU A 39 8.23 -4.49 1.32
CA LEU A 39 7.19 -4.90 0.39
C LEU A 39 6.48 -3.66 -0.21
N MET A 40 6.09 -2.70 0.61
CA MET A 40 5.43 -1.48 0.14
C MET A 40 6.31 -0.72 -0.84
N ARG A 41 7.61 -0.55 -0.55
CA ARG A 41 8.52 0.12 -1.47
C ARG A 41 8.64 -0.58 -2.81
N ARG A 42 8.77 -1.92 -2.82
CA ARG A 42 8.81 -2.68 -4.08
C ARG A 42 7.58 -2.42 -4.96
N LEU A 43 6.39 -2.31 -4.38
CA LEU A 43 5.15 -2.04 -5.11
C LEU A 43 5.10 -0.61 -5.63
N ILE A 44 5.52 0.36 -4.81
CA ILE A 44 5.56 1.78 -5.19
C ILE A 44 6.64 2.03 -6.26
N ASP A 45 7.82 1.43 -6.12
CA ASP A 45 8.93 1.52 -7.08
C ASP A 45 8.55 0.93 -8.43
N ALA A 46 7.75 -0.15 -8.44
CA ALA A 46 7.29 -0.79 -9.67
C ALA A 46 6.39 0.15 -10.49
N ASN A 47 5.41 0.79 -9.85
CA ASN A 47 4.59 1.82 -10.48
C ASN A 47 3.79 2.64 -9.44
N PRO A 48 4.20 3.88 -9.10
CA PRO A 48 3.47 4.69 -8.13
C PRO A 48 2.13 5.19 -8.68
N ASP A 49 1.96 5.26 -10.02
CA ASP A 49 0.69 5.64 -10.67
C ASP A 49 -0.34 4.49 -10.66
N ALA A 50 0.08 3.28 -10.28
CA ALA A 50 -0.78 2.12 -10.08
C ALA A 50 -1.09 1.83 -8.60
N CYS A 51 -0.63 2.69 -7.68
CA CYS A 51 -0.82 2.53 -6.24
C CYS A 51 -1.90 3.47 -5.71
N LEU A 52 -2.74 2.98 -4.80
CA LEU A 52 -3.64 3.78 -3.99
C LEU A 52 -3.55 3.37 -2.52
N TRP A 53 -3.92 4.25 -1.59
CA TRP A 53 -3.93 3.93 -0.16
C TRP A 53 -5.36 3.86 0.40
N GLY A 54 -5.55 3.06 1.45
CA GLY A 54 -6.73 3.18 2.29
C GLY A 54 -6.50 2.62 3.69
N SER A 55 -7.14 3.23 4.69
CA SER A 55 -6.96 2.87 6.09
C SER A 55 -7.41 1.45 6.45
N ASP A 56 -8.35 0.89 5.68
CA ASP A 56 -9.08 -0.33 6.03
C ASP A 56 -10.00 -0.16 7.26
N TRP A 57 -10.39 1.07 7.61
CA TRP A 57 -11.41 1.35 8.63
C TRP A 57 -12.78 0.78 8.18
N PRO A 58 -13.59 0.16 9.06
CA PRO A 58 -13.50 0.11 10.53
C PRO A 58 -12.69 -1.06 11.14
N HIS A 59 -11.75 -1.65 10.40
CA HIS A 59 -10.83 -2.70 10.91
C HIS A 59 -11.57 -3.92 11.48
N ILE A 60 -12.49 -4.50 10.71
CA ILE A 60 -13.28 -5.67 11.11
C ILE A 60 -12.53 -6.98 10.86
N MET A 61 -13.00 -8.08 11.49
CA MET A 61 -12.46 -9.43 11.27
C MET A 61 -10.95 -9.50 11.50
N LEU A 62 -10.47 -9.00 12.65
CA LEU A 62 -9.04 -8.84 12.93
C LEU A 62 -8.28 -10.17 13.08
N ASN A 63 -8.96 -11.27 13.40
CA ASN A 63 -8.36 -12.61 13.52
C ASN A 63 -7.06 -12.62 14.36
N GLY A 64 -7.10 -11.95 15.53
CA GLY A 64 -5.94 -11.85 16.44
C GLY A 64 -5.01 -10.67 16.17
N ALA A 65 -5.15 -9.95 15.05
CA ALA A 65 -4.41 -8.71 14.83
C ALA A 65 -4.85 -7.61 15.81
N HIS A 66 -3.90 -6.78 16.24
CA HIS A 66 -4.21 -5.60 17.03
C HIS A 66 -4.95 -4.55 16.20
N MET A 67 -5.98 -3.93 16.79
CA MET A 67 -6.70 -2.85 16.14
C MET A 67 -5.75 -1.66 15.92
N PRO A 68 -5.49 -1.25 14.67
CA PRO A 68 -4.57 -0.16 14.39
C PRO A 68 -5.25 1.20 14.61
N GLN A 69 -4.45 2.26 14.63
CA GLN A 69 -4.92 3.62 14.43
C GLN A 69 -4.71 4.03 12.97
N ALA A 70 -5.77 4.52 12.31
CA ALA A 70 -5.71 4.89 10.90
C ALA A 70 -4.63 5.95 10.61
N ALA A 71 -4.44 6.93 11.51
CA ALA A 71 -3.40 7.96 11.39
C ALA A 71 -1.99 7.33 11.36
N THR A 72 -1.69 6.41 12.29
CA THR A 72 -0.40 5.70 12.33
C THR A 72 -0.13 4.91 11.04
N LEU A 73 -1.17 4.33 10.42
CA LEU A 73 -1.02 3.64 9.13
C LEU A 73 -0.66 4.61 7.99
N ALA A 74 -1.26 5.80 7.97
CA ALA A 74 -0.97 6.83 6.99
C ALA A 74 0.43 7.44 7.19
N ASP A 75 0.81 7.70 8.43
CA ASP A 75 2.14 8.20 8.80
C ASP A 75 3.24 7.20 8.42
N SER A 76 2.98 5.90 8.66
CA SER A 76 3.92 4.83 8.29
C SER A 76 4.20 4.80 6.78
N LEU A 77 3.16 4.87 5.94
CA LEU A 77 3.36 4.97 4.48
C LEU A 77 4.08 6.28 4.10
N SER A 78 3.73 7.38 4.77
CA SER A 78 4.34 8.70 4.50
C SER A 78 5.83 8.71 4.79
N SER A 79 6.28 7.95 5.80
CA SER A 79 7.71 7.85 6.17
C SER A 79 8.60 7.17 5.11
N ILE A 80 8.00 6.41 4.18
CA ILE A 80 8.72 5.69 3.11
C ILE A 80 8.40 6.23 1.71
N THR A 81 7.73 7.36 1.61
CA THR A 81 7.35 7.98 0.33
C THR A 81 7.90 9.38 0.19
N THR A 82 8.15 9.77 -1.05
CA THR A 82 8.37 11.19 -1.41
C THR A 82 7.03 11.92 -1.54
N GLU A 83 7.06 13.24 -1.54
CA GLU A 83 5.86 14.06 -1.76
C GLU A 83 5.17 13.75 -3.11
N LYS A 84 5.96 13.55 -4.17
CA LYS A 84 5.42 13.21 -5.50
C LYS A 84 4.72 11.86 -5.51
N GLU A 85 5.25 10.88 -4.80
CA GLU A 85 4.60 9.57 -4.68
C GLU A 85 3.32 9.66 -3.85
N ARG A 86 3.34 10.43 -2.75
CA ARG A 86 2.12 10.66 -1.96
C ARG A 86 1.02 11.32 -2.79
N GLN A 87 1.34 12.32 -3.60
CA GLN A 87 0.37 12.95 -4.50
C GLN A 87 -0.30 11.91 -5.42
N LYS A 88 0.49 11.01 -6.02
CA LYS A 88 -0.05 9.94 -6.87
C LYS A 88 -0.93 8.95 -6.09
N ILE A 89 -0.47 8.51 -4.92
CA ILE A 89 -1.09 7.44 -4.15
C ILE A 89 -2.37 7.90 -3.44
N PHE A 90 -2.37 9.09 -2.87
CA PHE A 90 -3.49 9.61 -2.08
C PHE A 90 -4.50 10.42 -2.91
N VAL A 91 -4.09 10.97 -4.05
CA VAL A 91 -4.91 11.91 -4.82
C VAL A 91 -5.11 11.47 -6.26
N ASP A 92 -4.05 11.40 -7.05
CA ASP A 92 -4.19 11.29 -8.51
C ASP A 92 -4.75 9.92 -8.93
N THR A 93 -4.24 8.83 -8.35
CA THR A 93 -4.71 7.47 -8.66
C THR A 93 -6.15 7.24 -8.21
N PRO A 94 -6.55 7.56 -6.96
CA PRO A 94 -7.97 7.50 -6.56
C PRO A 94 -8.88 8.37 -7.44
N ASN A 95 -8.48 9.59 -7.79
CA ASN A 95 -9.27 10.46 -8.67
C ASN A 95 -9.48 9.82 -10.04
N ARG A 96 -8.42 9.29 -10.65
CA ARG A 96 -8.53 8.63 -11.96
C ARG A 96 -9.42 7.37 -11.94
N LEU A 97 -9.51 6.69 -10.81
CA LEU A 97 -10.30 5.46 -10.67
C LEU A 97 -11.76 5.69 -10.27
N PHE A 98 -12.03 6.73 -9.47
CA PHE A 98 -13.32 6.88 -8.79
C PHE A 98 -13.99 8.25 -8.97
N ALA A 99 -13.28 9.27 -9.47
CA ALA A 99 -13.90 10.55 -9.75
C ALA A 99 -14.81 10.42 -11.01
N PRO A 100 -15.92 11.19 -11.06
CA PRO A 100 -16.85 11.19 -12.18
C PRO A 100 -16.27 11.81 -13.46
#